data_AF-A0A6G1RR84-F1
#
_entry.id   AF-A0A6G1RR84-F1
#
_cell.length_a   1.000
_cell.length_b   1.000
_cell.length_c   1.000
_cell.angle_alpha   90.00
_cell.angle_beta   90.00
_cell.angle_gamma   90.00
#
_symmetry.space_group_name_H-M   'P 1'
#
loop_
_entity.id
_entity.type
_entity.pdbx_description
1 polymer ?
#
loop_
_entity_poly.entity_id
_entity_poly.type
_entity_poly.pdbx_seq_one_letter_code
_entity_poly.pdbx_strand_id
1 'polypeptide(L)'
;EHAEGPILGGLGQLQLQRHPVPLTPPQHVLPVAAQQRHVGGGEGAELGARRPTVRPEGVVNGPAEGAGRHQAVTGRGREEGGGPEDPQAPAGRQPGPQRRPPGPESQGLPQSRDPEQNRGLWDPRHPRARGRRLEEEEEAEGLYEPESGCVEIPGLSEEEEPVPNRKIQFSTAPIQVFSTYSNEDYDRRNEDVDPMAASAEYELEKRVERLDLFPVELEKDSEGLGISIIGMGAGADMGLEKLGIFVKTVTEGGAAHRDGRIQVNDLIVEVDGTSLVGVTQSFAASVLRNTKGRVRFLIGREKPGEQSEVAQLIQQTLEQERWQREMIEQRYTQYPEDDEETGEYATDEEEEMSPMFPSGDVAIEVFELAESEDALSPVEMDPEKLVHKFKELQIKHAVTEAEIQQLKRKLQCLEQEKARWRAEKAQLEQSVEENKERMEKLEGYWMEAQNLCQAVDEHLKETQAQYQTLERKYSKAKRLIKEYQQKEIEFLKKETAQRRVLEEAELAHREEMEKLQEKISDLEAKLQTLKNSNPT
;
A
#
# COMPACT_ATOMS: atom_id res chain seq x y z
N GLU A 1 -60.98 -21.96 -42.25
CA GLU A 1 -61.22 -22.04 -40.79
C GLU A 1 -60.73 -20.72 -40.15
N HIS A 2 -61.41 -20.03 -39.23
CA HIS A 2 -61.73 -20.38 -37.83
C HIS A 2 -60.47 -20.82 -37.03
N ALA A 3 -60.09 -20.26 -35.89
CA ALA A 3 -60.71 -19.27 -34.98
C ALA A 3 -59.60 -18.38 -34.33
N GLU A 4 -59.86 -17.11 -33.99
CA GLU A 4 -60.10 -16.56 -32.62
C GLU A 4 -58.90 -16.69 -31.64
N GLY A 5 -58.55 -15.73 -30.78
CA GLY A 5 -59.22 -14.49 -30.35
C GLY A 5 -58.28 -13.54 -29.55
N PRO A 6 -58.80 -12.46 -28.91
CA PRO A 6 -58.07 -11.19 -28.82
C PRO A 6 -57.62 -10.75 -27.42
N ILE A 7 -56.76 -9.71 -27.36
CA ILE A 7 -56.65 -8.80 -26.20
C ILE A 7 -56.78 -7.35 -26.68
N LEU A 8 -57.74 -6.63 -26.10
CA LEU A 8 -58.03 -5.21 -26.35
C LEU A 8 -57.66 -4.35 -25.14
N GLY A 9 -57.17 -3.14 -25.41
CA GLY A 9 -57.60 -1.91 -24.71
C GLY A 9 -57.03 -1.64 -23.32
N GLY A 10 -56.22 -0.58 -23.21
CA GLY A 10 -55.72 -0.05 -21.93
C GLY A 10 -55.09 1.35 -22.05
N LEU A 11 -55.89 2.36 -22.42
CA LEU A 11 -55.44 3.76 -22.39
C LEU A 11 -55.34 4.25 -20.93
N GLY A 12 -54.12 4.36 -20.41
CA GLY A 12 -53.82 5.00 -19.13
C GLY A 12 -53.17 6.36 -19.32
N GLN A 13 -53.84 7.44 -18.90
CA GLN A 13 -53.21 8.76 -18.80
C GLN A 13 -52.19 8.78 -17.65
N LEU A 14 -50.96 9.21 -17.91
CA LEU A 14 -50.00 9.55 -16.87
C LEU A 14 -49.83 11.07 -16.81
N GLN A 15 -50.37 11.67 -15.74
CA GLN A 15 -50.19 13.08 -15.43
C GLN A 15 -48.74 13.35 -15.02
N LEU A 16 -48.09 14.34 -15.64
CA LEU A 16 -46.88 14.93 -15.05
C LEU A 16 -47.26 15.75 -13.81
N GLN A 17 -47.13 15.16 -12.62
CA GLN A 17 -47.01 15.93 -11.39
C GLN A 17 -45.55 16.34 -11.19
N ARG A 18 -45.27 17.64 -11.34
CA ARG A 18 -43.98 18.22 -10.90
C ARG A 18 -43.99 18.32 -9.38
N HIS A 19 -43.26 17.45 -8.70
CA HIS A 19 -42.84 17.69 -7.31
C HIS A 19 -41.53 18.48 -7.29
N PRO A 20 -41.38 19.47 -6.40
CA PRO A 20 -40.15 20.24 -6.28
C PRO A 20 -39.06 19.42 -5.57
N VAL A 21 -37.84 19.47 -6.10
CA VAL A 21 -36.64 18.93 -5.44
C VAL A 21 -36.22 19.92 -4.35
N PRO A 22 -36.02 19.49 -3.09
CA PRO A 22 -35.47 20.36 -2.05
C PRO A 22 -33.97 20.60 -2.29
N LEU A 23 -33.58 21.87 -2.42
CA LEU A 23 -32.18 22.28 -2.46
C LEU A 23 -31.57 22.19 -1.05
N THR A 24 -30.60 21.29 -0.86
CA THR A 24 -29.76 21.30 0.34
C THR A 24 -28.57 22.24 0.15
N PRO A 25 -28.28 23.15 1.09
CA PRO A 25 -27.12 24.04 1.00
C PRO A 25 -25.80 23.26 1.21
N PRO A 26 -24.68 23.71 0.62
CA PRO A 26 -23.38 23.07 0.79
C PRO A 26 -22.89 23.23 2.24
N GLN A 27 -22.44 22.13 2.83
CA GLN A 27 -21.82 22.16 4.17
C GLN A 27 -20.37 22.61 4.06
N HIS A 28 -20.03 23.71 4.75
CA HIS A 28 -18.64 24.08 4.99
C HIS A 28 -17.96 23.02 5.88
N VAL A 29 -16.99 22.30 5.32
CA VAL A 29 -16.09 21.46 6.10
C VAL A 29 -14.95 22.33 6.62
N LEU A 30 -15.01 22.71 7.90
CA LEU A 30 -13.85 23.23 8.63
C LEU A 30 -13.15 22.08 9.36
N PRO A 31 -11.81 22.05 9.42
CA PRO A 31 -11.07 20.97 10.04
C PRO A 31 -11.19 21.00 11.57
N VAL A 32 -11.61 19.88 12.16
CA VAL A 32 -11.63 19.71 13.62
C VAL A 32 -10.23 19.40 14.11
N ALA A 33 -9.60 20.36 14.78
CA ALA A 33 -8.33 20.14 15.47
C ALA A 33 -8.51 19.18 16.65
N ALA A 34 -7.74 18.09 16.67
CA ALA A 34 -7.74 17.14 17.78
C ALA A 34 -7.05 17.75 19.02
N GLN A 35 -7.80 17.95 20.09
CA GLN A 35 -7.27 18.37 21.39
C GLN A 35 -7.52 17.27 22.44
N GLN A 36 -6.59 16.33 22.56
CA GLN A 36 -6.61 15.39 23.69
C GLN A 36 -6.28 16.12 25.00
N ARG A 37 -7.10 15.92 26.03
CA ARG A 37 -6.75 16.20 27.43
C ARG A 37 -6.98 14.95 28.27
N HIS A 38 -5.92 14.48 28.93
CA HIS A 38 -5.99 13.48 29.99
C HIS A 38 -6.56 14.06 31.28
N VAL A 39 -7.67 13.50 31.78
CA VAL A 39 -8.04 13.23 33.20
C VAL A 39 -9.11 12.12 33.13
N GLY A 40 -9.22 11.10 33.97
CA GLY A 40 -8.44 10.69 35.14
C GLY A 40 -9.34 10.23 36.29
N GLY A 41 -9.61 8.91 36.39
CA GLY A 41 -10.15 8.23 37.58
C GLY A 41 -11.63 8.42 37.95
N GLY A 42 -12.28 7.37 38.48
CA GLY A 42 -13.60 7.46 39.13
C GLY A 42 -14.39 6.15 39.12
N GLU A 43 -14.63 5.57 40.30
CA GLU A 43 -15.49 4.40 40.54
C GLU A 43 -17.00 4.74 40.40
N GLY A 44 -17.88 3.75 40.18
CA GLY A 44 -19.32 3.99 40.28
C GLY A 44 -20.22 2.85 39.80
N ALA A 45 -20.93 2.21 40.72
CA ALA A 45 -21.70 0.98 40.53
C ALA A 45 -23.12 1.12 39.93
N GLU A 46 -23.62 -0.03 39.45
CA GLU A 46 -25.03 -0.51 39.48
C GLU A 46 -26.15 0.01 38.54
N LEU A 47 -27.16 -0.86 38.40
CA LEU A 47 -28.49 -0.74 37.77
C LEU A 47 -28.55 -0.77 36.22
N GLY A 48 -29.40 -1.56 35.55
CA GLY A 48 -30.31 -2.63 36.00
C GLY A 48 -31.61 -2.79 35.20
N ALA A 49 -31.62 -3.57 34.10
CA ALA A 49 -32.84 -4.07 33.42
C ALA A 49 -32.47 -5.31 32.55
N ARG A 50 -32.93 -6.56 32.81
CA ARG A 50 -34.26 -7.15 32.48
C ARG A 50 -34.64 -6.89 31.01
N ARG A 51 -34.88 -7.89 30.14
CA ARG A 51 -35.69 -9.13 30.28
C ARG A 51 -35.31 -10.21 29.21
N PRO A 52 -36.01 -11.35 28.97
CA PRO A 52 -35.36 -12.68 29.13
C PRO A 52 -35.52 -13.68 27.95
N THR A 53 -34.75 -14.79 27.98
CA THR A 53 -35.17 -16.05 27.32
C THR A 53 -34.62 -17.33 27.98
N VAL A 54 -35.55 -18.10 28.56
CA VAL A 54 -35.65 -19.57 28.70
C VAL A 54 -34.37 -20.45 28.71
N ARG A 55 -34.17 -21.16 29.84
CA ARG A 55 -33.50 -22.48 29.92
C ARG A 55 -34.55 -23.60 29.95
N PRO A 56 -34.20 -24.85 29.59
CA PRO A 56 -34.77 -26.05 30.18
C PRO A 56 -34.03 -26.46 31.48
N GLU A 57 -34.77 -27.00 32.45
CA GLU A 57 -34.25 -27.59 33.69
C GLU A 57 -33.86 -29.07 33.48
N GLY A 58 -32.83 -29.58 34.18
CA GLY A 58 -33.02 -30.52 35.30
C GLY A 58 -32.52 -31.93 34.91
N VAL A 59 -32.17 -32.89 35.80
CA VAL A 59 -32.42 -33.06 37.24
C VAL A 59 -31.30 -33.94 37.87
N VAL A 60 -30.60 -33.39 38.88
CA VAL A 60 -30.30 -33.92 40.24
C VAL A 60 -29.76 -35.37 40.44
N ASN A 61 -28.58 -35.50 41.08
CA ASN A 61 -28.39 -36.08 42.45
C ASN A 61 -26.92 -36.11 42.93
N GLY A 62 -26.70 -35.90 44.24
CA GLY A 62 -25.46 -36.25 44.97
C GLY A 62 -25.60 -37.62 45.68
N PRO A 63 -24.86 -37.96 46.76
CA PRO A 63 -24.12 -37.04 47.66
C PRO A 63 -22.75 -37.53 48.25
N ALA A 64 -22.09 -36.59 48.97
CA ALA A 64 -21.30 -36.72 50.22
C ALA A 64 -20.19 -37.77 50.46
N GLU A 65 -18.98 -37.28 50.78
CA GLU A 65 -18.12 -37.53 51.98
C GLU A 65 -16.73 -36.82 51.79
N GLY A 66 -15.92 -36.42 52.79
CA GLY A 66 -16.12 -36.53 54.24
C GLY A 66 -14.89 -36.42 55.19
N ALA A 67 -13.79 -35.70 54.89
CA ALA A 67 -12.67 -35.38 55.84
C ALA A 67 -11.74 -34.30 55.22
N GLY A 68 -11.00 -33.39 55.89
CA GLY A 68 -10.35 -33.40 57.23
C GLY A 68 -8.88 -33.86 57.10
N ARG A 69 -7.82 -33.21 57.64
CA ARG A 69 -7.65 -32.02 58.52
C ARG A 69 -6.13 -31.71 58.69
N HIS A 70 -5.74 -30.49 59.08
CA HIS A 70 -4.43 -30.08 59.71
C HIS A 70 -3.12 -30.22 58.88
N GLN A 71 -2.31 -29.17 58.67
CA GLN A 71 -1.46 -28.32 59.55
C GLN A 71 -0.02 -28.84 59.83
N ALA A 72 0.94 -28.05 59.31
CA ALA A 72 2.35 -27.79 59.65
C ALA A 72 3.07 -28.49 60.83
N VAL A 73 4.42 -28.60 60.75
CA VAL A 73 5.43 -28.00 61.69
C VAL A 73 6.87 -28.55 61.51
N THR A 74 7.85 -27.66 61.20
CA THR A 74 9.34 -27.70 61.44
C THR A 74 10.21 -28.90 60.96
N GLY A 75 11.54 -28.81 60.79
CA GLY A 75 12.52 -27.70 60.89
C GLY A 75 13.93 -28.14 61.37
N ARG A 76 14.94 -27.25 61.27
CA ARG A 76 16.40 -27.37 61.63
C ARG A 76 17.30 -28.11 60.61
N GLY A 77 18.59 -27.78 60.43
CA GLY A 77 19.48 -26.73 61.00
C GLY A 77 20.69 -26.46 60.05
N ARG A 78 21.36 -25.28 60.04
CA ARG A 78 22.36 -24.73 61.02
C ARG A 78 23.74 -25.44 60.87
N GLU A 79 24.96 -24.90 61.01
CA GLU A 79 25.63 -23.72 61.64
C GLU A 79 26.90 -23.31 60.81
N GLU A 80 27.66 -22.21 60.96
CA GLU A 80 27.42 -20.75 61.21
C GLU A 80 28.79 -19.98 61.04
N GLY A 81 28.87 -18.79 60.39
CA GLY A 81 30.00 -17.80 60.55
C GLY A 81 30.80 -17.38 59.29
N GLY A 82 31.32 -16.14 59.15
CA GLY A 82 31.27 -14.93 60.00
C GLY A 82 31.80 -13.67 59.26
N GLY A 83 31.67 -12.48 59.84
CA GLY A 83 32.26 -11.21 59.33
C GLY A 83 33.59 -10.87 60.05
N PRO A 84 34.00 -9.58 60.21
CA PRO A 84 33.50 -8.32 59.62
C PRO A 84 34.63 -7.46 58.98
N GLU A 85 34.34 -6.22 58.55
CA GLU A 85 35.08 -4.96 58.85
C GLU A 85 34.86 -3.85 57.81
N ASP A 86 34.82 -2.62 58.28
CA ASP A 86 34.73 -1.33 57.56
C ASP A 86 35.44 -0.31 58.46
N PRO A 87 36.29 0.61 57.94
CA PRO A 87 36.04 2.01 58.31
C PRO A 87 36.50 3.12 57.35
N GLN A 88 35.64 4.16 57.31
CA GLN A 88 35.95 5.61 57.44
C GLN A 88 36.41 6.46 56.24
N ALA A 89 35.74 7.62 56.15
CA ALA A 89 36.11 8.83 55.42
C ALA A 89 36.76 9.88 56.35
N PRO A 90 37.28 10.99 55.78
CA PRO A 90 36.85 12.33 56.26
C PRO A 90 36.81 13.40 55.13
N ALA A 91 36.50 14.69 55.34
CA ALA A 91 35.41 15.36 56.08
C ALA A 91 35.54 16.91 55.92
N GLY A 92 34.42 17.66 55.88
CA GLY A 92 34.35 19.13 56.05
C GLY A 92 33.98 19.94 54.79
N ARG A 93 33.25 21.08 54.86
CA ARG A 93 32.65 21.85 55.98
C ARG A 93 31.30 22.49 55.56
N GLN A 94 30.47 22.87 56.53
CA GLN A 94 29.18 23.59 56.39
C GLN A 94 29.36 25.14 56.61
N PRO A 95 28.32 26.01 56.82
CA PRO A 95 26.85 25.92 56.59
C PRO A 95 26.12 27.19 56.01
N GLY A 96 25.01 26.99 55.27
CA GLY A 96 23.77 27.82 55.24
C GLY A 96 23.78 29.25 54.62
N PRO A 97 22.63 29.96 54.54
CA PRO A 97 21.23 29.56 54.78
C PRO A 97 20.24 29.87 53.62
N GLN A 98 18.93 29.71 53.89
CA GLN A 98 17.77 29.78 52.97
C GLN A 98 17.53 31.11 52.23
N ARG A 99 17.03 31.06 50.97
CA ARG A 99 15.81 31.79 50.49
C ARG A 99 15.39 31.41 49.05
N ARG A 100 14.12 31.65 48.71
CA ARG A 100 13.49 31.40 47.40
C ARG A 100 13.99 32.37 46.32
N PRO A 101 14.06 31.98 45.03
CA PRO A 101 14.11 32.92 43.91
C PRO A 101 12.72 33.51 43.59
N PRO A 102 12.63 34.76 43.08
CA PRO A 102 11.37 35.44 42.76
C PRO A 102 10.93 35.26 41.29
N GLY A 103 9.71 35.70 40.98
CA GLY A 103 9.21 35.83 39.60
C GLY A 103 9.70 37.11 38.88
N PRO A 104 9.43 37.25 37.57
CA PRO A 104 9.97 38.34 36.75
C PRO A 104 9.00 39.52 36.53
N GLU A 105 9.46 40.71 36.91
CA GLU A 105 8.93 42.03 36.51
C GLU A 105 10.12 43.03 36.54
N SER A 106 10.16 44.16 35.84
CA SER A 106 9.62 44.55 34.52
C SER A 106 10.24 45.91 34.12
N GLN A 107 10.99 45.98 33.01
CA GLN A 107 11.44 47.20 32.30
C GLN A 107 11.77 46.76 30.86
N GLY A 108 11.50 47.45 29.75
CA GLY A 108 11.02 48.82 29.52
C GLY A 108 11.59 49.27 28.16
N LEU A 109 10.73 49.39 27.15
CA LEU A 109 11.01 49.72 25.72
C LEU A 109 12.07 50.83 25.48
N PRO A 110 12.81 50.80 24.34
CA PRO A 110 12.31 51.48 23.13
C PRO A 110 12.68 50.91 21.74
N GLN A 111 11.69 50.99 20.83
CA GLN A 111 11.73 51.39 19.42
C GLN A 111 12.49 50.60 18.33
N SER A 112 11.88 50.63 17.14
CA SER A 112 12.16 49.87 15.92
C SER A 112 13.35 50.38 15.11
N ARG A 113 13.97 49.49 14.30
CA ARG A 113 14.72 49.83 13.08
C ARG A 113 14.75 48.67 12.08
N ASP A 114 14.83 49.02 10.80
CA ASP A 114 14.65 48.17 9.62
C ASP A 114 15.81 47.21 9.33
N PRO A 115 15.57 46.20 8.47
CA PRO A 115 16.62 45.59 7.67
C PRO A 115 16.31 45.64 6.15
N GLU A 116 16.71 46.73 5.48
CA GLU A 116 17.11 46.63 4.06
C GLU A 116 18.49 45.98 3.98
N GLN A 117 18.57 44.74 3.50
CA GLN A 117 19.74 44.17 2.78
C GLN A 117 19.51 42.70 2.38
N ASN A 118 18.93 42.46 1.20
CA ASN A 118 19.46 41.47 0.27
C ASN A 118 18.92 41.70 -1.16
N ARG A 119 19.77 42.19 -2.08
CA ARG A 119 19.42 42.36 -3.49
C ARG A 119 20.66 42.12 -4.36
N GLY A 120 20.50 41.25 -5.36
CA GLY A 120 21.54 40.86 -6.31
C GLY A 120 21.74 39.34 -6.34
N LEU A 121 21.94 38.69 -7.48
CA LEU A 121 21.93 39.18 -8.86
C LEU A 121 21.73 37.95 -9.79
N TRP A 122 20.74 37.97 -10.69
CA TRP A 122 20.61 36.95 -11.75
C TRP A 122 21.19 37.50 -13.05
N ASP A 123 22.10 36.75 -13.70
CA ASP A 123 22.70 37.08 -15.00
C ASP A 123 22.33 36.01 -16.06
N PRO A 124 21.61 36.35 -17.15
CA PRO A 124 21.12 35.37 -18.11
C PRO A 124 21.96 35.33 -19.41
N ARG A 125 22.88 34.36 -19.55
CA ARG A 125 23.58 34.08 -20.82
C ARG A 125 23.87 32.59 -21.14
N HIS A 126 22.84 31.85 -21.57
CA HIS A 126 22.87 30.75 -22.59
C HIS A 126 23.81 29.50 -22.40
N PRO A 127 23.60 28.37 -23.14
CA PRO A 127 22.36 27.57 -23.27
C PRO A 127 22.60 26.02 -23.33
N ARG A 128 21.53 25.20 -23.16
CA ARG A 128 21.25 23.89 -23.84
C ARG A 128 19.99 23.25 -23.21
N ALA A 129 18.80 23.22 -23.82
CA ALA A 129 18.35 22.69 -25.12
C ALA A 129 17.87 21.22 -25.09
N ARG A 130 16.55 21.03 -24.92
CA ARG A 130 15.68 20.19 -25.78
C ARG A 130 14.19 20.41 -25.46
N GLY A 131 13.66 21.57 -25.87
CA GLY A 131 12.22 21.85 -25.97
C GLY A 131 11.74 21.67 -27.41
N ARG A 132 10.52 21.17 -27.60
CA ARG A 132 9.93 20.87 -28.92
C ARG A 132 9.64 22.17 -29.68
N ARG A 133 10.02 22.25 -30.96
CA ARG A 133 9.65 23.37 -31.85
C ARG A 133 8.12 23.46 -31.94
N LEU A 134 7.57 24.52 -31.38
CA LEU A 134 6.34 25.14 -31.87
C LEU A 134 6.76 26.44 -32.56
N GLU A 135 6.05 26.79 -33.62
CA GLU A 135 6.37 27.97 -34.42
C GLU A 135 5.65 29.16 -33.77
N GLU A 136 6.43 30.15 -33.35
CA GLU A 136 5.92 31.38 -32.74
C GLU A 136 5.25 32.22 -33.84
N GLU A 137 3.94 32.09 -33.98
CA GLU A 137 3.13 33.13 -34.62
C GLU A 137 2.97 34.27 -33.60
N GLU A 138 3.60 35.41 -33.88
CA GLU A 138 3.39 36.68 -33.14
C GLU A 138 1.95 37.17 -33.40
N GLU A 139 0.95 36.58 -32.73
CA GLU A 139 -0.31 37.28 -32.51
C GLU A 139 -0.12 38.33 -31.41
N ALA A 140 -0.56 39.55 -31.69
CA ALA A 140 -0.34 40.70 -30.81
C ALA A 140 -1.00 40.48 -29.44
N GLU A 141 -0.16 40.29 -28.42
CA GLU A 141 -0.58 40.11 -27.03
C GLU A 141 -1.35 41.36 -26.55
N GLY A 142 -2.67 41.23 -26.50
CA GLY A 142 -3.56 42.29 -26.02
C GLY A 142 -3.24 42.59 -24.56
N LEU A 143 -2.86 43.83 -24.28
CA LEU A 143 -2.47 44.24 -22.93
C LEU A 143 -3.66 44.07 -21.97
N TYR A 144 -3.55 43.13 -21.03
CA TYR A 144 -4.63 42.82 -20.09
C TYR A 144 -4.89 44.01 -19.14
N GLU A 145 -6.04 44.67 -19.29
CA GLU A 145 -6.50 45.72 -18.38
C GLU A 145 -7.47 45.14 -17.33
N PRO A 146 -7.12 45.10 -16.02
CA PRO A 146 -7.99 44.52 -15.01
C PRO A 146 -9.23 45.38 -14.71
N GLU A 147 -10.41 44.89 -15.08
CA GLU A 147 -11.69 45.55 -14.79
C GLU A 147 -12.07 45.44 -13.30
N SER A 148 -12.19 46.58 -12.62
CA SER A 148 -12.64 46.66 -11.22
C SER A 148 -14.01 47.32 -11.12
N GLY A 149 -15.00 46.63 -10.56
CA GLY A 149 -16.36 47.14 -10.38
C GLY A 149 -17.02 46.62 -9.11
N CYS A 150 -18.05 47.33 -8.64
CA CYS A 150 -18.90 46.89 -7.52
C CYS A 150 -20.39 47.08 -7.86
N VAL A 151 -21.21 46.15 -7.37
CA VAL A 151 -22.67 46.19 -7.51
C VAL A 151 -23.30 45.99 -6.14
N GLU A 152 -24.36 46.73 -5.83
CA GLU A 152 -25.11 46.56 -4.59
C GLU A 152 -26.24 45.55 -4.78
N ILE A 153 -26.32 44.55 -3.90
CA ILE A 153 -27.46 43.64 -3.79
C ILE A 153 -28.26 43.95 -2.51
N PRO A 154 -29.54 43.54 -2.40
CA PRO A 154 -30.32 43.72 -1.18
C PRO A 154 -29.57 43.23 0.07
N GLY A 155 -29.67 44.01 1.15
CA GLY A 155 -29.03 43.69 2.43
C GLY A 155 -29.61 42.45 3.10
N LEU A 156 -29.04 42.11 4.26
CA LEU A 156 -29.61 41.04 5.10
C LEU A 156 -31.02 41.45 5.56
N SER A 157 -31.94 40.49 5.57
CA SER A 157 -33.30 40.68 6.11
C SER A 157 -33.25 41.09 7.58
N GLU A 158 -34.27 41.83 8.03
CA GLU A 158 -34.45 42.12 9.46
C GLU A 158 -34.70 40.82 10.25
N GLU A 159 -34.04 40.71 11.40
CA GLU A 159 -34.13 39.55 12.29
C GLU A 159 -35.32 39.74 13.25
N GLU A 160 -36.38 38.94 13.10
CA GLU A 160 -37.50 38.92 14.05
C GLU A 160 -37.06 38.25 15.37
N GLU A 161 -37.33 38.93 16.49
CA GLU A 161 -36.98 38.55 17.88
C GLU A 161 -35.47 38.29 18.16
N PRO A 162 -34.60 39.31 18.04
CA PRO A 162 -33.20 39.18 18.45
C PRO A 162 -33.09 38.99 19.98
N VAL A 163 -32.29 38.01 20.42
CA VAL A 163 -32.07 37.72 21.84
C VAL A 163 -31.52 38.97 22.56
N PRO A 164 -32.21 39.53 23.58
CA PRO A 164 -31.95 40.90 24.07
C PRO A 164 -30.59 41.11 24.76
N ASN A 165 -29.84 40.03 25.03
CA ASN A 165 -28.49 40.08 25.59
C ASN A 165 -27.37 40.07 24.51
N ARG A 166 -27.71 40.04 23.21
CA ARG A 166 -26.72 39.99 22.12
C ARG A 166 -26.15 41.38 21.86
N LYS A 167 -24.81 41.53 21.99
CA LYS A 167 -24.09 42.80 21.75
C LYS A 167 -23.76 43.08 20.29
N ILE A 168 -23.93 42.11 19.40
CA ILE A 168 -23.69 42.24 17.96
C ILE A 168 -25.01 42.30 17.20
N GLN A 169 -25.04 43.11 16.14
CA GLN A 169 -26.17 43.27 15.22
C GLN A 169 -25.67 43.10 13.79
N PHE A 170 -26.52 42.57 12.91
CA PHE A 170 -26.22 42.43 11.49
C PHE A 170 -26.62 43.70 10.73
N SER A 171 -25.85 44.05 9.70
CA SER A 171 -26.18 45.18 8.84
C SER A 171 -27.26 44.78 7.84
N THR A 172 -28.35 45.55 7.80
CA THR A 172 -29.42 45.44 6.79
C THR A 172 -29.20 46.37 5.60
N ALA A 173 -28.11 47.14 5.58
CA ALA A 173 -27.71 47.94 4.44
C ALA A 173 -27.37 47.07 3.21
N PRO A 174 -27.49 47.59 1.97
CA PRO A 174 -27.14 46.86 0.76
C PRO A 174 -25.74 46.23 0.83
N ILE A 175 -25.62 44.98 0.41
CA ILE A 175 -24.35 44.26 0.40
C ILE A 175 -23.59 44.65 -0.87
N GLN A 176 -22.34 45.09 -0.70
CA GLN A 176 -21.43 45.38 -1.80
C GLN A 176 -20.82 44.08 -2.33
N VAL A 177 -21.09 43.78 -3.60
CA VAL A 177 -20.51 42.66 -4.35
C VAL A 177 -19.45 43.22 -5.29
N PHE A 178 -18.20 42.82 -5.07
CA PHE A 178 -17.07 43.24 -5.91
C PHE A 178 -16.88 42.24 -7.06
N SER A 179 -16.56 42.76 -8.26
CA SER A 179 -16.12 41.93 -9.36
C SER A 179 -14.78 41.28 -9.02
N THR A 180 -14.60 40.04 -9.47
CA THR A 180 -13.31 39.32 -9.43
C THR A 180 -13.12 38.65 -10.78
N TYR A 181 -11.86 38.30 -11.11
CA TYR A 181 -11.50 37.64 -12.37
C TYR A 181 -12.48 36.53 -12.77
N SER A 182 -12.87 36.48 -14.04
CA SER A 182 -13.65 35.34 -14.55
C SER A 182 -12.82 34.05 -14.46
N ASN A 183 -13.42 32.90 -14.71
CA ASN A 183 -12.64 31.65 -14.88
C ASN A 183 -11.94 31.57 -16.25
N GLU A 184 -12.25 32.50 -17.16
CA GLU A 184 -11.61 32.62 -18.47
C GLU A 184 -10.32 33.45 -18.36
N ASP A 185 -10.31 34.49 -17.52
CA ASP A 185 -9.11 35.30 -17.19
C ASP A 185 -8.21 34.63 -16.14
N TYR A 186 -8.81 33.90 -15.20
CA TYR A 186 -8.10 33.25 -14.10
C TYR A 186 -8.66 31.85 -13.86
N ASP A 187 -8.04 30.85 -14.49
CA ASP A 187 -8.37 29.45 -14.25
C ASP A 187 -8.03 29.06 -12.81
N ARG A 188 -9.07 28.76 -12.03
CA ARG A 188 -8.97 28.38 -10.61
C ARG A 188 -8.74 26.88 -10.40
N ARG A 189 -8.70 26.09 -11.48
CA ARG A 189 -8.46 24.65 -11.40
C ARG A 189 -7.01 24.36 -11.06
N ASN A 190 -6.79 23.24 -10.39
CA ASN A 190 -5.47 22.71 -10.11
C ASN A 190 -5.53 21.19 -10.26
N GLU A 191 -5.21 20.72 -11.46
CA GLU A 191 -5.20 19.29 -11.82
C GLU A 191 -3.95 18.57 -11.27
N ASP A 192 -2.97 19.31 -10.72
CA ASP A 192 -1.76 18.74 -10.09
C ASP A 192 -2.02 18.23 -8.66
N VAL A 193 -3.20 18.53 -8.09
CA VAL A 193 -3.60 18.06 -6.75
C VAL A 193 -4.24 16.68 -6.84
N ASP A 194 -3.44 15.65 -6.56
CA ASP A 194 -3.91 14.28 -6.34
C ASP A 194 -3.83 13.90 -4.84
N PRO A 195 -4.97 13.89 -4.12
CA PRO A 195 -5.01 13.51 -2.71
C PRO A 195 -4.65 12.05 -2.44
N MET A 196 -4.83 11.15 -3.42
CA MET A 196 -4.54 9.72 -3.27
C MET A 196 -3.03 9.48 -3.39
N ALA A 197 -2.39 10.05 -4.43
CA ALA A 197 -0.95 10.01 -4.60
C ALA A 197 -0.22 10.65 -3.41
N ALA A 198 -0.66 11.83 -2.96
CA ALA A 198 -0.07 12.51 -1.81
C ALA A 198 -0.22 11.71 -0.50
N SER A 199 -1.37 11.05 -0.28
CA SER A 199 -1.57 10.21 0.91
C SER A 199 -0.68 8.97 0.91
N ALA A 200 -0.47 8.37 -0.27
CA ALA A 200 0.40 7.21 -0.46
C ALA A 200 1.89 7.55 -0.25
N GLU A 201 2.34 8.71 -0.73
CA GLU A 201 3.69 9.24 -0.46
C GLU A 201 3.89 9.52 1.03
N TYR A 202 2.93 10.22 1.66
CA TYR A 202 3.00 10.57 3.08
C TYR A 202 3.10 9.34 4.02
N GLU A 203 2.34 8.27 3.76
CA GLU A 203 2.46 7.04 4.57
C GLU A 203 3.78 6.27 4.31
N LEU A 204 4.45 6.48 3.18
CA LEU A 204 5.82 6.00 2.97
C LEU A 204 6.83 6.86 3.74
N GLU A 205 6.78 8.18 3.62
CA GLU A 205 7.65 9.12 4.34
C GLU A 205 7.61 8.90 5.86
N LYS A 206 6.40 8.78 6.43
CA LYS A 206 6.14 8.47 7.84
C LYS A 206 6.65 7.10 8.30
N ARG A 207 6.90 6.16 7.37
CA ARG A 207 7.64 4.92 7.67
C ARG A 207 9.14 5.18 7.67
N VAL A 208 9.67 5.96 6.72
CA VAL A 208 11.09 6.37 6.66
C VAL A 208 11.52 7.06 7.95
N GLU A 209 10.69 7.93 8.53
CA GLU A 209 10.96 8.61 9.81
C GLU A 209 11.21 7.67 11.01
N ARG A 210 10.81 6.39 10.93
CA ARG A 210 11.01 5.40 12.00
C ARG A 210 12.33 4.64 11.88
N LEU A 211 12.90 4.60 10.67
CA LEU A 211 14.13 3.89 10.34
C LEU A 211 15.35 4.60 10.92
N ASP A 212 16.45 3.87 11.08
CA ASP A 212 17.76 4.46 11.29
C ASP A 212 18.37 4.84 9.93
N LEU A 213 18.63 6.13 9.72
CA LEU A 213 19.08 6.68 8.43
C LEU A 213 20.59 6.94 8.47
N PHE A 214 21.34 6.31 7.57
CA PHE A 214 22.79 6.46 7.47
C PHE A 214 23.28 6.67 6.03
N PRO A 215 24.25 7.57 5.81
CA PRO A 215 24.82 7.80 4.48
C PRO A 215 25.81 6.70 4.09
N VAL A 216 25.76 6.29 2.83
CA VAL A 216 26.70 5.34 2.21
C VAL A 216 27.27 5.96 0.93
N GLU A 217 28.54 5.73 0.65
CA GLU A 217 29.15 6.09 -0.64
C GLU A 217 29.74 4.83 -1.27
N LEU A 218 29.36 4.52 -2.52
CA LEU A 218 29.92 3.41 -3.29
C LEU A 218 30.57 3.92 -4.57
N GLU A 219 31.70 3.35 -4.96
CA GLU A 219 32.20 3.53 -6.33
C GLU A 219 31.60 2.44 -7.23
N LYS A 220 30.90 2.89 -8.28
CA LYS A 220 30.27 2.06 -9.29
C LYS A 220 31.34 1.49 -10.21
N ASP A 221 31.48 0.17 -10.22
CA ASP A 221 32.43 -0.56 -11.05
C ASP A 221 31.85 -0.89 -12.44
N SER A 222 32.56 -1.72 -13.21
CA SER A 222 32.13 -2.16 -14.55
C SER A 222 30.91 -3.10 -14.54
N GLU A 223 30.64 -3.78 -13.42
CA GLU A 223 29.47 -4.63 -13.22
C GLU A 223 28.31 -3.85 -12.57
N GLY A 224 28.63 -2.70 -11.97
CA GLY A 224 27.70 -1.66 -11.55
C GLY A 224 27.79 -1.39 -10.06
N LEU A 225 26.65 -1.48 -9.37
CA LEU A 225 26.55 -1.25 -7.93
C LEU A 225 26.52 -2.55 -7.12
N GLY A 226 26.29 -3.71 -7.76
CA GLY A 226 26.18 -5.00 -7.08
C GLY A 226 24.94 -5.15 -6.19
N ILE A 227 23.84 -4.47 -6.52
CA ILE A 227 22.55 -4.60 -5.82
C ILE A 227 21.39 -4.83 -6.79
N SER A 228 20.42 -5.65 -6.38
CA SER A 228 19.09 -5.74 -7.00
C SER A 228 18.06 -5.05 -6.12
N ILE A 229 17.05 -4.42 -6.73
CA ILE A 229 15.99 -3.71 -6.02
C ILE A 229 14.61 -4.34 -6.23
N ILE A 230 13.77 -4.22 -5.20
CA ILE A 230 12.34 -4.52 -5.23
C ILE A 230 11.55 -3.30 -4.77
N GLY A 231 10.48 -2.97 -5.49
CA GLY A 231 9.56 -1.90 -5.08
C GLY A 231 8.40 -2.50 -4.30
N MET A 232 8.11 -1.99 -3.12
CA MET A 232 7.03 -2.47 -2.24
C MET A 232 6.14 -1.32 -1.79
N GLY A 233 4.82 -1.48 -1.87
CA GLY A 233 3.85 -0.47 -1.45
C GLY A 233 3.74 -0.31 0.07
N ALA A 234 3.10 0.76 0.55
CA ALA A 234 2.82 0.97 1.97
C ALA A 234 1.62 0.15 2.49
N GLY A 235 1.55 -1.14 2.15
CA GLY A 235 0.47 -2.06 2.51
C GLY A 235 0.38 -3.23 1.52
N ALA A 236 -0.53 -4.17 1.77
CA ALA A 236 -0.68 -5.38 0.95
C ALA A 236 -1.13 -5.11 -0.50
N ASP A 237 -1.97 -4.08 -0.70
CA ASP A 237 -2.72 -3.87 -1.96
C ASP A 237 -2.40 -2.54 -2.67
N MET A 238 -1.35 -1.82 -2.27
CA MET A 238 -0.95 -0.57 -2.94
C MET A 238 -0.21 -0.86 -4.25
N GLY A 239 -0.78 -0.41 -5.37
CA GLY A 239 -0.30 -0.69 -6.72
C GLY A 239 1.09 -0.11 -7.06
N LEU A 240 1.52 -0.40 -8.29
CA LEU A 240 2.89 -0.25 -8.82
C LEU A 240 3.49 1.18 -8.84
N GLU A 241 2.74 2.19 -8.40
CA GLU A 241 3.07 3.61 -8.64
C GLU A 241 3.84 4.29 -7.50
N LYS A 242 3.46 4.04 -6.24
CA LYS A 242 4.04 4.68 -5.05
C LYS A 242 4.66 3.62 -4.14
N LEU A 243 5.96 3.37 -4.32
CA LEU A 243 6.68 2.28 -3.67
C LEU A 243 7.86 2.79 -2.81
N GLY A 244 8.17 2.06 -1.75
CA GLY A 244 9.51 2.07 -1.13
C GLY A 244 10.45 1.14 -1.89
N ILE A 245 11.69 1.56 -2.10
CA ILE A 245 12.67 0.84 -2.93
C ILE A 245 13.67 0.10 -2.03
N PHE A 246 13.48 -1.20 -1.88
CA PHE A 246 14.28 -2.04 -0.98
C PHE A 246 15.36 -2.83 -1.72
N VAL A 247 16.47 -3.11 -1.04
CA VAL A 247 17.55 -3.98 -1.53
C VAL A 247 17.07 -5.44 -1.45
N LYS A 248 16.81 -6.04 -2.60
CA LYS A 248 16.35 -7.42 -2.76
C LYS A 248 17.49 -8.43 -2.62
N THR A 249 18.62 -8.16 -3.27
CA THR A 249 19.84 -8.97 -3.17
C THR A 249 21.08 -8.08 -3.27
N VAL A 250 22.18 -8.54 -2.68
CA VAL A 250 23.51 -7.97 -2.85
C VAL A 250 24.36 -9.01 -3.58
N THR A 251 24.99 -8.64 -4.70
CA THR A 251 25.80 -9.53 -5.53
C THR A 251 27.14 -9.79 -4.87
N GLU A 252 27.47 -11.05 -4.58
CA GLU A 252 28.76 -11.45 -4.03
C GLU A 252 29.92 -10.95 -4.89
N GLY A 253 30.93 -10.35 -4.27
CA GLY A 253 32.07 -9.72 -4.96
C GLY A 253 31.82 -8.33 -5.57
N GLY A 254 30.55 -7.92 -5.77
CA GLY A 254 30.19 -6.62 -6.33
C GLY A 254 30.50 -5.43 -5.42
N ALA A 255 30.40 -4.19 -5.94
CA ALA A 255 30.72 -2.96 -5.21
C ALA A 255 30.07 -2.85 -3.82
N ALA A 256 28.75 -3.05 -3.71
CA ALA A 256 28.05 -3.00 -2.41
C ALA A 256 28.47 -4.12 -1.44
N HIS A 257 28.76 -5.33 -1.94
CA HIS A 257 29.24 -6.44 -1.11
C HIS A 257 30.64 -6.16 -0.55
N ARG A 258 31.53 -5.58 -1.35
CA ARG A 258 32.89 -5.21 -0.94
C ARG A 258 32.93 -4.09 0.10
N ASP A 259 31.92 -3.21 0.10
CA ASP A 259 31.73 -2.16 1.10
C ASP A 259 31.06 -2.67 2.39
N GLY A 260 30.07 -3.57 2.26
CA GLY A 260 29.44 -4.28 3.38
C GLY A 260 28.48 -3.46 4.25
N ARG A 261 28.33 -2.14 4.02
CA ARG A 261 27.35 -1.31 4.76
C ARG A 261 25.91 -1.55 4.33
N ILE A 262 25.68 -1.78 3.03
CA ILE A 262 24.36 -2.08 2.46
C ILE A 262 24.07 -3.58 2.58
N GLN A 263 22.86 -3.92 3.04
CA GLN A 263 22.40 -5.28 3.29
C GLN A 263 21.04 -5.52 2.62
N VAL A 264 20.62 -6.78 2.54
CA VAL A 264 19.28 -7.15 2.07
C VAL A 264 18.23 -6.59 3.04
N ASN A 265 17.08 -6.16 2.50
CA ASN A 265 15.98 -5.47 3.19
C ASN A 265 16.25 -4.00 3.60
N ASP A 266 17.42 -3.43 3.29
CA ASP A 266 17.64 -2.00 3.43
C ASP A 266 16.74 -1.18 2.49
N LEU A 267 16.19 -0.07 2.97
CA LEU A 267 15.48 0.91 2.15
C LEU A 267 16.47 1.91 1.53
N ILE A 268 16.38 2.09 0.21
CA ILE A 268 17.09 3.17 -0.49
C ILE A 268 16.20 4.42 -0.46
N VAL A 269 16.56 5.38 0.40
CA VAL A 269 15.80 6.63 0.58
C VAL A 269 16.19 7.66 -0.48
N GLU A 270 17.49 7.81 -0.75
CA GLU A 270 18.02 8.79 -1.70
C GLU A 270 19.21 8.23 -2.48
N VAL A 271 19.36 8.66 -3.73
CA VAL A 271 20.55 8.40 -4.58
C VAL A 271 20.98 9.70 -5.26
N ASP A 272 22.21 10.15 -5.02
CA ASP A 272 22.80 11.38 -5.58
C ASP A 272 21.91 12.64 -5.49
N GLY A 273 21.17 12.83 -4.39
CA GLY A 273 20.23 13.95 -4.22
C GLY A 273 18.82 13.71 -4.77
N THR A 274 18.54 12.53 -5.33
CA THR A 274 17.23 12.14 -5.85
C THR A 274 16.53 11.22 -4.84
N SER A 275 15.40 11.66 -4.28
CA SER A 275 14.55 10.80 -3.45
C SER A 275 14.00 9.61 -4.25
N LEU A 276 14.04 8.43 -3.65
CA LEU A 276 13.43 7.20 -4.15
C LEU A 276 12.29 6.71 -3.25
N VAL A 277 11.78 7.57 -2.36
CA VAL A 277 10.56 7.30 -1.58
C VAL A 277 9.35 7.64 -2.43
N GLY A 278 8.37 6.73 -2.54
CA GLY A 278 7.12 7.00 -3.27
C GLY A 278 7.25 6.94 -4.79
N VAL A 279 8.29 6.30 -5.33
CA VAL A 279 8.53 6.22 -6.78
C VAL A 279 8.23 4.84 -7.35
N THR A 280 8.13 4.74 -8.68
CA THR A 280 8.01 3.44 -9.36
C THR A 280 9.34 2.69 -9.35
N GLN A 281 9.29 1.35 -9.33
CA GLN A 281 10.49 0.51 -9.44
C GLN A 281 11.26 0.77 -10.75
N SER A 282 10.56 1.11 -11.85
CA SER A 282 11.18 1.44 -13.13
C SER A 282 11.93 2.77 -13.12
N PHE A 283 11.41 3.78 -12.42
CA PHE A 283 12.09 5.05 -12.18
C PHE A 283 13.34 4.85 -11.31
N ALA A 284 13.21 4.17 -10.17
CA ALA A 284 14.33 3.87 -9.28
C ALA A 284 15.45 3.10 -10.00
N ALA A 285 15.09 2.08 -10.78
CA ALA A 285 16.06 1.34 -11.60
C ALA A 285 16.71 2.23 -12.67
N SER A 286 16.01 3.24 -13.19
CA SER A 286 16.57 4.22 -14.13
C SER A 286 17.59 5.12 -13.44
N VAL A 287 17.27 5.66 -12.26
CA VAL A 287 18.20 6.46 -11.45
C VAL A 287 19.47 5.66 -11.15
N LEU A 288 19.35 4.47 -10.57
CA LEU A 288 20.48 3.58 -10.24
C LEU A 288 21.33 3.18 -11.46
N ARG A 289 20.73 3.02 -12.64
CA ARG A 289 21.48 2.80 -13.89
C ARG A 289 22.26 4.03 -14.34
N ASN A 290 21.69 5.23 -14.18
CA ASN A 290 22.26 6.48 -14.69
C ASN A 290 23.38 7.08 -13.82
N THR A 291 23.51 6.66 -12.55
CA THR A 291 24.63 7.05 -11.67
C THR A 291 26.00 6.67 -12.26
N LYS A 292 27.07 7.39 -11.90
CA LYS A 292 28.43 7.16 -12.44
C LYS A 292 29.50 7.52 -11.41
N GLY A 293 30.59 6.73 -11.38
CA GLY A 293 31.71 6.96 -10.47
C GLY A 293 31.29 6.76 -9.02
N ARG A 294 31.57 7.74 -8.16
CA ARG A 294 31.19 7.72 -6.75
C ARG A 294 29.75 8.17 -6.56
N VAL A 295 28.91 7.24 -6.10
CA VAL A 295 27.47 7.37 -5.91
C VAL A 295 27.19 7.50 -4.43
N ARG A 296 26.39 8.50 -4.04
CA ARG A 296 25.98 8.74 -2.65
C ARG A 296 24.57 8.23 -2.43
N PHE A 297 24.38 7.52 -1.33
CA PHE A 297 23.12 6.92 -0.92
C PHE A 297 22.74 7.43 0.47
N LEU A 298 21.44 7.60 0.69
CA LEU A 298 20.86 7.59 2.02
C LEU A 298 20.12 6.27 2.20
N ILE A 299 20.55 5.47 3.17
CA ILE A 299 20.00 4.15 3.45
C ILE A 299 19.21 4.21 4.76
N GLY A 300 18.01 3.63 4.77
CA GLY A 300 17.21 3.42 5.97
C GLY A 300 17.16 1.95 6.35
N ARG A 301 17.45 1.63 7.61
CA ARG A 301 17.36 0.27 8.17
C ARG A 301 16.43 0.23 9.37
N GLU A 302 15.65 -0.84 9.49
CA GLU A 302 14.80 -1.08 10.66
C GLU A 302 15.63 -1.41 11.91
N LYS A 303 15.09 -1.11 13.09
CA LYS A 303 15.81 -1.30 14.35
C LYS A 303 15.86 -2.79 14.72
N PRO A 304 17.01 -3.32 15.21
CA PRO A 304 17.12 -4.72 15.58
C PRO A 304 16.08 -5.13 16.64
N GLY A 305 15.25 -6.11 16.29
CA GLY A 305 14.19 -6.64 17.17
C GLY A 305 12.77 -6.21 16.80
N GLU A 306 12.60 -5.31 15.83
CA GLU A 306 11.29 -4.99 15.24
C GLU A 306 10.94 -6.03 14.15
N GLN A 307 9.68 -6.49 14.10
CA GLN A 307 9.26 -7.46 13.08
C GLN A 307 8.88 -6.74 11.78
N SER A 308 9.82 -6.66 10.86
CA SER A 308 9.59 -6.11 9.53
C SER A 308 8.59 -6.95 8.73
N GLU A 309 7.38 -6.44 8.53
CA GLU A 309 6.41 -6.97 7.55
C GLU A 309 7.02 -6.98 6.13
N VAL A 310 7.83 -5.94 5.84
CA VAL A 310 8.50 -5.73 4.56
C VAL A 310 9.55 -6.81 4.31
N ALA A 311 10.43 -7.10 5.27
CA ALA A 311 11.44 -8.15 5.12
C ALA A 311 10.81 -9.54 4.95
N GLN A 312 9.70 -9.81 5.63
CA GLN A 312 8.94 -11.06 5.45
C GLN A 312 8.40 -11.19 4.03
N LEU A 313 7.80 -10.13 3.46
CA LEU A 313 7.32 -10.14 2.07
C LEU A 313 8.47 -10.29 1.06
N ILE A 314 9.62 -9.64 1.28
CA ILE A 314 10.81 -9.80 0.42
C ILE A 314 11.32 -11.24 0.47
N GLN A 315 11.41 -11.84 1.67
CA GLN A 315 11.82 -13.23 1.83
C GLN A 315 10.81 -14.19 1.16
N GLN A 316 9.51 -14.01 1.38
CA GLN A 316 8.46 -14.81 0.73
C GLN A 316 8.54 -14.71 -0.81
N THR A 317 8.78 -13.51 -1.35
CA THR A 317 8.95 -13.29 -2.79
C THR A 317 10.19 -14.03 -3.32
N LEU A 318 11.31 -13.98 -2.59
CA LEU A 318 12.55 -14.69 -2.94
C LEU A 318 12.40 -16.22 -2.87
N GLU A 319 11.65 -16.73 -1.89
CA GLU A 319 11.34 -18.15 -1.76
C GLU A 319 10.41 -18.62 -2.90
N GLN A 320 9.40 -17.82 -3.25
CA GLN A 320 8.51 -18.10 -4.38
C GLN A 320 9.24 -18.09 -5.73
N GLU A 321 10.16 -17.15 -5.95
CA GLU A 321 11.02 -17.14 -7.15
C GLU A 321 11.97 -18.35 -7.20
N ARG A 322 12.53 -18.78 -6.05
CA ARG A 322 13.34 -20.01 -5.98
C ARG A 322 12.51 -21.23 -6.36
N TRP A 323 11.32 -21.37 -5.78
CA TRP A 323 10.43 -22.50 -6.06
C TRP A 323 9.97 -22.53 -7.52
N GLN A 324 9.60 -21.38 -8.11
CA GLN A 324 9.28 -21.29 -9.53
C GLN A 324 10.46 -21.68 -10.42
N ARG A 325 11.69 -21.27 -10.07
CA ARG A 325 12.90 -21.59 -10.81
C ARG A 325 13.22 -23.08 -10.75
N GLU A 326 13.14 -23.67 -9.56
CA GLU A 326 13.34 -25.10 -9.33
C GLU A 326 12.28 -25.94 -10.08
N MET A 327 11.01 -25.52 -10.06
CA MET A 327 9.92 -26.17 -10.82
C MET A 327 10.16 -26.11 -12.34
N ILE A 328 10.66 -24.97 -12.86
CA ILE A 328 11.02 -24.83 -14.28
C ILE A 328 12.23 -25.70 -14.62
N GLU A 329 13.24 -25.76 -13.74
CA GLU A 329 14.44 -26.58 -13.90
C GLU A 329 14.08 -28.08 -13.92
N GLN A 330 13.28 -28.56 -12.97
CA GLN A 330 12.73 -29.93 -12.97
C GLN A 330 11.92 -30.26 -14.24
N ARG A 331 11.25 -29.28 -14.84
CA ARG A 331 10.52 -29.43 -16.12
C ARG A 331 11.45 -29.48 -17.34
N TYR A 332 12.62 -28.84 -17.28
CA TYR A 332 13.62 -28.90 -18.34
C TYR A 332 14.46 -30.19 -18.26
N THR A 333 14.84 -30.65 -17.07
CA THR A 333 15.54 -31.94 -16.86
C THR A 333 14.71 -33.16 -17.30
N GLN A 334 13.40 -32.99 -17.51
CA GLN A 334 12.48 -34.04 -17.94
C GLN A 334 12.43 -34.24 -19.47
N TYR A 335 13.15 -33.41 -20.25
CA TYR A 335 13.41 -33.64 -21.67
C TYR A 335 14.84 -34.17 -21.84
N PRO A 336 15.05 -35.47 -22.09
CA PRO A 336 16.33 -35.90 -22.65
C PRO A 336 16.48 -35.26 -24.04
N GLU A 337 17.67 -34.74 -24.32
CA GLU A 337 18.07 -34.35 -25.68
C GLU A 337 18.24 -35.63 -26.50
N ASP A 338 17.28 -35.91 -27.39
CA ASP A 338 17.48 -36.84 -28.51
C ASP A 338 18.41 -36.17 -29.57
N ASP A 339 19.17 -37.02 -30.28
CA ASP A 339 20.31 -36.73 -31.18
C ASP A 339 21.62 -36.30 -30.45
N GLU A 340 22.78 -36.95 -30.64
CA GLU A 340 23.17 -38.00 -31.60
C GLU A 340 24.30 -38.92 -31.06
N GLU A 341 24.23 -40.20 -31.42
CA GLU A 341 25.35 -41.11 -31.74
C GLU A 341 26.68 -41.06 -30.92
N THR A 342 26.85 -41.96 -29.95
CA THR A 342 28.13 -42.70 -29.73
C THR A 342 27.90 -44.02 -28.98
N GLY A 343 28.15 -45.14 -29.67
CA GLY A 343 28.72 -46.41 -29.19
C GLY A 343 28.27 -47.09 -27.87
N GLU A 344 27.93 -48.38 -27.99
CA GLU A 344 28.56 -49.50 -27.26
C GLU A 344 29.01 -49.29 -25.79
N TYR A 345 28.60 -50.09 -24.80
CA TYR A 345 28.47 -51.55 -24.82
C TYR A 345 27.52 -52.03 -23.70
N ALA A 346 27.06 -53.28 -23.76
CA ALA A 346 26.25 -53.87 -22.69
C ALA A 346 27.10 -54.24 -21.45
N THR A 347 26.61 -53.86 -20.28
CA THR A 347 26.76 -54.60 -19.02
C THR A 347 25.48 -54.45 -18.20
N ASP A 348 24.72 -55.54 -18.05
CA ASP A 348 24.15 -55.84 -16.73
C ASP A 348 25.30 -55.75 -15.71
N GLU A 349 25.09 -55.13 -14.55
CA GLU A 349 25.02 -55.85 -13.26
C GLU A 349 24.28 -54.95 -12.24
N GLU A 350 23.76 -55.55 -11.18
CA GLU A 350 22.84 -54.96 -10.21
C GLU A 350 23.59 -54.13 -9.14
N GLU A 351 23.07 -52.97 -8.72
CA GLU A 351 23.41 -52.44 -7.38
C GLU A 351 22.34 -51.48 -6.81
N GLU A 352 21.32 -52.06 -6.17
CA GLU A 352 20.38 -51.32 -5.32
C GLU A 352 21.06 -50.96 -3.99
N MET A 353 21.56 -49.72 -3.89
CA MET A 353 22.24 -49.16 -2.71
C MET A 353 21.31 -49.01 -1.49
N SER A 354 20.98 -50.13 -0.86
CA SER A 354 20.41 -50.21 0.48
C SER A 354 21.46 -49.82 1.53
N PRO A 355 21.15 -48.96 2.52
CA PRO A 355 22.09 -48.63 3.59
C PRO A 355 22.43 -49.87 4.43
N MET A 356 23.68 -50.33 4.36
CA MET A 356 24.20 -51.32 5.30
C MET A 356 24.15 -50.76 6.73
N PHE A 357 23.14 -51.17 7.49
CA PHE A 357 23.29 -51.24 8.94
C PHE A 357 24.34 -52.31 9.25
N PRO A 358 25.38 -52.01 10.07
CA PRO A 358 26.27 -53.04 10.56
C PRO A 358 25.55 -53.86 11.65
N SER A 359 24.61 -54.70 11.22
CA SER A 359 24.13 -55.86 11.95
C SER A 359 25.23 -56.91 11.99
N GLY A 360 26.38 -56.55 12.56
CA GLY A 360 27.37 -57.53 12.96
C GLY A 360 26.72 -58.39 14.04
N ASP A 361 26.68 -59.69 13.80
CA ASP A 361 26.25 -60.69 14.77
C ASP A 361 27.15 -60.64 16.02
N VAL A 362 26.82 -59.75 16.95
CA VAL A 362 26.75 -60.16 18.35
C VAL A 362 25.48 -60.97 18.54
N ALA A 363 25.50 -62.15 17.91
CA ALA A 363 25.05 -63.33 18.60
C ALA A 363 25.70 -63.27 19.98
N ILE A 364 24.89 -63.01 21.01
CA ILE A 364 25.34 -63.14 22.38
C ILE A 364 25.86 -64.56 22.46
N GLU A 365 27.17 -64.71 22.69
CA GLU A 365 27.77 -65.99 23.05
C GLU A 365 27.13 -66.40 24.38
N VAL A 366 25.93 -66.97 24.28
CA VAL A 366 25.32 -67.85 25.27
C VAL A 366 26.34 -68.95 25.37
N PHE A 367 27.23 -68.82 26.35
CA PHE A 367 28.41 -69.64 26.59
C PHE A 367 28.26 -70.96 25.86
N GLU A 368 28.97 -71.13 24.72
CA GLU A 368 29.17 -72.47 24.21
C GLU A 368 29.68 -73.24 25.42
N LEU A 369 28.90 -74.24 25.81
CA LEU A 369 29.32 -75.15 26.83
C LEU A 369 30.61 -75.73 26.27
N ALA A 370 31.74 -75.30 26.84
CA ALA A 370 32.90 -76.16 26.86
C ALA A 370 32.37 -77.48 27.39
N GLU A 371 32.19 -78.43 26.47
CA GLU A 371 32.02 -79.83 26.77
C GLU A 371 33.30 -80.21 27.50
N SER A 372 33.33 -79.97 28.81
CA SER A 372 34.28 -80.62 29.67
C SER A 372 33.96 -82.09 29.52
N GLU A 373 34.81 -82.79 28.76
CA GLU A 373 34.87 -84.23 28.60
C GLU A 373 35.02 -84.88 29.99
N ASP A 374 33.91 -84.93 30.73
CA ASP A 374 33.81 -85.47 32.07
C ASP A 374 32.32 -85.66 32.40
N ALA A 375 31.65 -86.43 31.53
CA ALA A 375 30.37 -87.08 31.83
C ALA A 375 30.56 -88.20 32.87
N LEU A 376 31.22 -87.88 33.99
CA LEU A 376 31.46 -88.78 35.11
C LEU A 376 30.25 -88.75 36.05
N SER A 377 29.79 -89.96 36.38
CA SER A 377 28.68 -90.19 37.30
C SER A 377 28.90 -89.48 38.65
N PRO A 378 27.87 -88.86 39.26
CA PRO A 378 27.98 -88.22 40.59
C PRO A 378 28.48 -89.11 41.73
N VAL A 379 28.58 -90.43 41.53
CA VAL A 379 29.05 -91.42 42.51
C VAL A 379 30.57 -91.41 42.71
N GLU A 380 31.36 -90.89 41.77
CA GLU A 380 32.83 -90.89 41.83
C GLU A 380 33.44 -89.50 42.12
N MET A 381 32.60 -88.48 42.32
CA MET A 381 33.06 -87.14 42.66
C MET A 381 33.27 -86.95 44.17
N ASP A 382 34.47 -86.47 44.51
CA ASP A 382 34.83 -85.94 45.83
C ASP A 382 33.81 -84.87 46.29
N PRO A 383 33.19 -85.00 47.49
CA PRO A 383 32.09 -84.14 47.94
C PRO A 383 32.42 -82.63 47.92
N GLU A 384 33.67 -82.25 48.13
CA GLU A 384 34.07 -80.83 48.05
C GLU A 384 33.90 -80.29 46.61
N LYS A 385 34.29 -81.07 45.60
CA LYS A 385 34.16 -80.71 44.18
C LYS A 385 32.71 -80.61 43.74
N LEU A 386 31.81 -81.42 44.30
CA LEU A 386 30.37 -81.33 44.03
C LEU A 386 29.77 -80.03 44.59
N VAL A 387 30.19 -79.60 45.78
CA VAL A 387 29.81 -78.30 46.36
C VAL A 387 30.34 -77.13 45.52
N HIS A 388 31.56 -77.25 44.96
CA HIS A 388 32.08 -76.26 44.01
C HIS A 388 31.23 -76.17 42.73
N LYS A 389 30.92 -77.30 42.08
CA LYS A 389 30.03 -77.33 40.89
C LYS A 389 28.63 -76.76 41.19
N PHE A 390 28.05 -77.05 42.36
CA PHE A 390 26.76 -76.48 42.76
C PHE A 390 26.81 -74.95 42.95
N LYS A 391 27.85 -74.42 43.59
CA LYS A 391 28.05 -72.96 43.73
C LYS A 391 28.26 -72.28 42.38
N GLU A 392 29.01 -72.90 41.48
CA GLU A 392 29.21 -72.43 40.10
C GLU A 392 27.88 -72.36 39.34
N LEU A 393 27.04 -73.40 39.44
CA LEU A 393 25.70 -73.42 38.85
C LEU A 393 24.76 -72.37 39.46
N GLN A 394 24.81 -72.13 40.78
CA GLN A 394 24.06 -71.04 41.39
C GLN A 394 24.47 -69.66 40.86
N ILE A 395 25.77 -69.43 40.66
CA ILE A 395 26.25 -68.17 40.06
C ILE A 395 25.80 -68.06 38.61
N LYS A 396 25.92 -69.12 37.80
CA LYS A 396 25.43 -69.17 36.41
C LYS A 396 23.92 -68.90 36.31
N HIS A 397 23.12 -69.47 37.21
CA HIS A 397 21.67 -69.21 37.28
C HIS A 397 21.38 -67.75 37.64
N ALA A 398 22.05 -67.18 38.65
CA ALA A 398 21.86 -65.79 39.03
C ALA A 398 22.29 -64.80 37.92
N VAL A 399 23.32 -65.14 37.15
CA VAL A 399 23.77 -64.36 35.98
C VAL A 399 22.73 -64.42 34.86
N THR A 400 22.24 -65.61 34.48
CA THR A 400 21.22 -65.72 33.41
C THR A 400 19.88 -65.11 33.82
N GLU A 401 19.49 -65.18 35.10
CA GLU A 401 18.33 -64.44 35.62
C GLU A 401 18.51 -62.91 35.50
N ALA A 402 19.72 -62.40 35.80
CA ALA A 402 20.03 -60.98 35.66
C ALA A 402 20.03 -60.52 34.19
N GLU A 403 20.57 -61.33 33.28
CA GLU A 403 20.54 -61.11 31.83
C GLU A 403 19.10 -61.10 31.29
N ILE A 404 18.27 -62.07 31.67
CA ILE A 404 16.84 -62.11 31.32
C ILE A 404 16.12 -60.85 31.85
N GLN A 405 16.43 -60.39 33.06
CA GLN A 405 15.89 -59.12 33.57
C GLN A 405 16.39 -57.91 32.78
N GLN A 406 17.65 -57.89 32.35
CA GLN A 406 18.19 -56.82 31.52
C GLN A 406 17.53 -56.79 30.13
N LEU A 407 17.33 -57.96 29.50
CA LEU A 407 16.64 -58.09 28.22
C LEU A 407 15.17 -57.64 28.32
N LYS A 408 14.45 -58.00 29.41
CA LYS A 408 13.09 -57.52 29.67
C LYS A 408 13.01 -55.99 29.79
N ARG A 409 13.97 -55.36 30.48
CA ARG A 409 14.06 -53.89 30.56
C ARG A 409 14.33 -53.27 29.20
N LYS A 410 15.27 -53.81 28.41
CA LYS A 410 15.57 -53.36 27.03
C LYS A 410 14.34 -53.46 26.12
N LEU A 411 13.62 -54.59 26.16
CA LEU A 411 12.38 -54.79 25.40
C LEU A 411 11.33 -53.73 25.77
N GLN A 412 11.12 -53.48 27.06
CA GLN A 412 10.16 -52.46 27.53
C GLN A 412 10.54 -51.04 27.06
N CYS A 413 11.83 -50.69 27.03
CA CYS A 413 12.29 -49.41 26.47
C CYS A 413 11.99 -49.32 24.96
N LEU A 414 12.32 -50.36 24.18
CA LEU A 414 12.05 -50.41 22.74
C LEU A 414 10.54 -50.39 22.41
N GLU A 415 9.70 -51.01 23.25
CA GLU A 415 8.24 -50.93 23.12
C GLU A 415 7.71 -49.51 23.36
N GLN A 416 8.26 -48.78 24.33
CA GLN A 416 7.95 -47.38 24.58
C GLN A 416 8.40 -46.48 23.42
N GLU A 417 9.61 -46.68 22.89
CA GLU A 417 10.10 -45.96 21.71
C GLU A 417 9.23 -46.24 20.49
N LYS A 418 8.89 -47.50 20.22
CA LYS A 418 7.95 -47.89 19.15
C LYS A 418 6.55 -47.29 19.36
N ALA A 419 6.14 -47.00 20.59
CA ALA A 419 4.88 -46.29 20.87
C ALA A 419 5.00 -44.79 20.60
N ARG A 420 6.12 -44.14 20.97
CA ARG A 420 6.42 -42.74 20.64
C ARG A 420 6.45 -42.52 19.12
N TRP A 421 7.23 -43.33 18.39
CA TRP A 421 7.30 -43.27 16.93
C TRP A 421 5.94 -43.43 16.24
N ARG A 422 5.03 -44.25 16.78
CA ARG A 422 3.65 -44.36 16.26
C ARG A 422 2.80 -43.13 16.55
N ALA A 423 2.95 -42.51 17.72
CA ALA A 423 2.24 -41.28 18.04
C ALA A 423 2.73 -40.10 17.19
N GLU A 424 4.06 -39.97 17.02
CA GLU A 424 4.70 -38.97 16.16
C GLU A 424 4.30 -39.15 14.69
N LYS A 425 4.32 -40.38 14.16
CA LYS A 425 3.84 -40.67 12.81
C LYS A 425 2.38 -40.26 12.61
N ALA A 426 1.50 -40.59 13.56
CA ALA A 426 0.09 -40.20 13.49
C ALA A 426 -0.11 -38.67 13.57
N GLN A 427 0.69 -37.96 14.36
CA GLN A 427 0.68 -36.51 14.42
C GLN A 427 1.16 -35.87 13.10
N LEU A 428 2.20 -36.42 12.48
CA LEU A 428 2.68 -35.98 11.17
C LEU A 428 1.65 -36.25 10.07
N GLU A 429 1.03 -37.43 10.06
CA GLU A 429 -0.07 -37.77 9.13
C GLU A 429 -1.25 -36.81 9.27
N GLN A 430 -1.67 -36.48 10.50
CA GLN A 430 -2.68 -35.45 10.74
C GLN A 430 -2.24 -34.07 10.22
N SER A 431 -1.00 -33.66 10.52
CA SER A 431 -0.48 -32.36 10.09
C SER A 431 -0.41 -32.24 8.56
N VAL A 432 -0.14 -33.33 7.84
CA VAL A 432 -0.15 -33.38 6.38
C VAL A 432 -1.57 -33.23 5.84
N GLU A 433 -2.55 -33.96 6.38
CA GLU A 433 -3.94 -33.86 5.93
C GLU A 433 -4.54 -32.48 6.23
N GLU A 434 -4.27 -31.90 7.41
CA GLU A 434 -4.70 -30.52 7.70
C GLU A 434 -4.03 -29.49 6.78
N ASN A 435 -2.77 -29.71 6.36
CA ASN A 435 -2.09 -28.82 5.42
C ASN A 435 -2.69 -28.95 4.01
N LYS A 436 -3.02 -30.17 3.59
CA LYS A 436 -3.74 -30.45 2.34
C LYS A 436 -5.12 -29.79 2.33
N GLU A 437 -5.90 -29.88 3.40
CA GLU A 437 -7.16 -29.15 3.53
C GLU A 437 -6.99 -27.62 3.45
N ARG A 438 -5.88 -27.07 3.98
CA ARG A 438 -5.57 -25.63 3.86
C ARG A 438 -5.23 -25.27 2.41
N MET A 439 -4.50 -26.14 1.70
CA MET A 439 -4.17 -25.98 0.30
C MET A 439 -5.42 -26.00 -0.60
N GLU A 440 -6.30 -26.99 -0.44
CA GLU A 440 -7.58 -27.07 -1.17
C GLU A 440 -8.47 -25.82 -0.96
N LYS A 441 -8.46 -25.23 0.24
CA LYS A 441 -9.16 -23.96 0.53
C LYS A 441 -8.51 -22.77 -0.19
N LEU A 442 -7.18 -22.71 -0.24
CA LEU A 442 -6.46 -21.66 -0.98
C LEU A 442 -6.67 -21.79 -2.50
N GLU A 443 -6.68 -23.01 -3.05
CA GLU A 443 -7.05 -23.28 -4.44
C GLU A 443 -8.49 -22.83 -4.74
N GLY A 444 -9.43 -23.09 -3.82
CA GLY A 444 -10.80 -22.58 -3.89
C GLY A 444 -10.88 -21.06 -3.96
N TYR A 445 -10.22 -20.34 -3.04
CA TYR A 445 -10.17 -18.87 -3.07
C TYR A 445 -9.46 -18.32 -4.31
N TRP A 446 -8.43 -19.00 -4.81
CA TRP A 446 -7.75 -18.63 -6.05
C TRP A 446 -8.67 -18.76 -7.26
N MET A 447 -9.44 -19.85 -7.36
CA MET A 447 -10.47 -20.02 -8.39
C MET A 447 -11.59 -18.97 -8.30
N GLU A 448 -12.06 -18.65 -7.09
CA GLU A 448 -13.06 -17.59 -6.87
C GLU A 448 -12.53 -16.21 -7.31
N ALA A 449 -11.29 -15.87 -6.93
CA ALA A 449 -10.64 -14.64 -7.37
C ALA A 449 -10.43 -14.59 -8.90
N GLN A 450 -10.01 -15.70 -9.51
CA GLN A 450 -9.87 -15.80 -10.96
C GLN A 450 -11.19 -15.59 -11.70
N ASN A 451 -12.29 -16.17 -11.20
CA ASN A 451 -13.63 -15.96 -11.75
C ASN A 451 -14.10 -14.51 -11.59
N LEU A 452 -13.80 -13.87 -10.46
CA LEU A 452 -14.12 -12.46 -10.24
C LEU A 452 -13.36 -11.54 -11.20
N CYS A 453 -12.06 -11.79 -11.42
CA CYS A 453 -11.26 -11.05 -12.40
C CYS A 453 -11.84 -11.19 -13.82
N GLN A 454 -12.25 -12.39 -14.22
CA GLN A 454 -12.90 -12.61 -15.53
C GLN A 454 -14.20 -11.82 -15.67
N ALA A 455 -15.07 -11.81 -14.65
CA ALA A 455 -16.32 -11.06 -14.66
C ALA A 455 -16.09 -9.53 -14.72
N VAL A 456 -15.07 -9.01 -14.03
CA VAL A 456 -14.67 -7.60 -14.11
C VAL A 456 -14.15 -7.26 -15.51
N ASP A 457 -13.34 -8.13 -16.11
CA ASP A 457 -12.84 -7.98 -17.49
C ASP A 457 -13.96 -7.97 -18.54
N GLU A 458 -14.99 -8.79 -18.35
CA GLU A 458 -16.19 -8.80 -19.21
C GLU A 458 -16.96 -7.49 -19.10
N HIS A 459 -17.29 -7.03 -17.88
CA HIS A 459 -17.95 -5.74 -17.67
C HIS A 459 -17.12 -4.54 -18.17
N LEU A 460 -15.79 -4.61 -18.10
CA LEU A 460 -14.91 -3.61 -18.68
C LEU A 460 -15.03 -3.58 -20.22
N LYS A 461 -15.01 -4.75 -20.88
CA LYS A 461 -15.21 -4.88 -22.34
C LYS A 461 -16.58 -4.37 -22.78
N GLU A 462 -17.64 -4.70 -22.05
CA GLU A 462 -19.00 -4.19 -22.29
C GLU A 462 -19.04 -2.66 -22.18
N THR A 463 -18.46 -2.09 -21.12
CA THR A 463 -18.42 -0.64 -20.88
C THR A 463 -17.63 0.09 -21.97
N GLN A 464 -16.50 -0.47 -22.41
CA GLN A 464 -15.72 0.06 -23.54
C GLN A 464 -16.52 0.02 -24.85
N ALA A 465 -17.26 -1.07 -25.13
CA ALA A 465 -18.11 -1.17 -26.32
C ALA A 465 -19.28 -0.18 -26.31
N GLN A 466 -19.86 0.09 -25.14
CA GLN A 466 -20.86 1.15 -24.93
C GLN A 466 -20.25 2.54 -25.19
N TYR A 467 -19.06 2.82 -24.66
CA TYR A 467 -18.35 4.09 -24.86
C TYR A 467 -18.05 4.34 -26.35
N GLN A 468 -17.47 3.36 -27.07
CA GLN A 468 -17.24 3.46 -28.51
C GLN A 468 -18.53 3.71 -29.30
N THR A 469 -19.65 3.13 -28.86
CA THR A 469 -20.96 3.35 -29.49
C THR A 469 -21.47 4.77 -29.25
N LEU A 470 -21.24 5.33 -28.07
CA LEU A 470 -21.55 6.72 -27.73
C LEU A 470 -20.66 7.70 -28.49
N GLU A 471 -19.35 7.43 -28.58
CA GLU A 471 -18.38 8.21 -29.34
C GLU A 471 -18.74 8.29 -30.84
N ARG A 472 -19.16 7.17 -31.45
CA ARG A 472 -19.67 7.14 -32.83
C ARG A 472 -20.93 8.02 -33.00
N LYS A 473 -21.85 8.01 -32.04
CA LYS A 473 -23.05 8.88 -32.03
C LYS A 473 -22.67 10.35 -31.89
N TYR A 474 -21.80 10.68 -30.95
CA TYR A 474 -21.27 12.04 -30.74
C TYR A 474 -20.54 12.56 -31.99
N SER A 475 -19.69 11.74 -32.61
CA SER A 475 -18.99 12.06 -33.86
C SER A 475 -19.92 12.27 -35.07
N LYS A 476 -21.12 11.66 -35.06
CA LYS A 476 -22.17 11.94 -36.04
C LYS A 476 -22.87 13.28 -35.74
N ALA A 477 -23.20 13.54 -34.48
CA ALA A 477 -23.79 14.83 -34.06
C ALA A 477 -22.84 16.01 -34.34
N LYS A 478 -21.55 15.88 -34.02
CA LYS A 478 -20.51 16.90 -34.28
C LYS A 478 -20.36 17.21 -35.78
N ARG A 479 -20.54 16.22 -36.67
CA ARG A 479 -20.59 16.45 -38.12
C ARG A 479 -21.84 17.20 -38.55
N LEU A 480 -23.02 16.81 -38.07
CA LEU A 480 -24.26 17.53 -38.35
C LEU A 480 -24.20 19.00 -37.90
N ILE A 481 -23.66 19.28 -36.71
CA ILE A 481 -23.47 20.66 -36.22
C ILE A 481 -22.58 21.46 -37.19
N LYS A 482 -21.45 20.90 -37.64
CA LYS A 482 -20.60 21.55 -38.64
C LYS A 482 -21.32 21.79 -39.97
N GLU A 483 -22.15 20.85 -40.44
CA GLU A 483 -22.95 21.02 -41.65
C GLU A 483 -24.00 22.13 -41.52
N TYR A 484 -24.61 22.31 -40.34
CA TYR A 484 -25.53 23.42 -40.07
C TYR A 484 -24.78 24.77 -40.01
N GLN A 485 -23.66 24.85 -39.28
CA GLN A 485 -22.82 26.04 -39.23
C GLN A 485 -22.32 26.48 -40.61
N GLN A 486 -21.92 25.53 -41.45
CA GLN A 486 -21.52 25.82 -42.83
C GLN A 486 -22.66 26.40 -43.67
N LYS A 487 -23.88 25.86 -43.55
CA LYS A 487 -25.08 26.38 -44.23
C LYS A 487 -25.47 27.78 -43.75
N GLU A 488 -25.30 28.06 -42.46
CA GLU A 488 -25.55 29.39 -41.88
C GLU A 488 -24.56 30.43 -42.43
N ILE A 489 -23.27 30.08 -42.52
CA ILE A 489 -22.23 30.91 -43.16
C ILE A 489 -22.54 31.15 -44.65
N GLU A 490 -22.99 30.12 -45.39
CA GLU A 490 -23.40 30.25 -46.80
C GLU A 490 -24.64 31.14 -46.98
N PHE A 491 -25.61 31.04 -46.06
CA PHE A 491 -26.78 31.91 -46.04
C PHE A 491 -26.40 33.37 -45.80
N LEU A 492 -25.58 33.64 -44.77
CA LEU A 492 -25.08 35.00 -44.47
C LEU A 492 -24.26 35.59 -45.62
N LYS A 493 -23.43 34.78 -46.31
CA LYS A 493 -22.71 35.20 -47.52
C LYS A 493 -23.66 35.55 -48.67
N LYS A 494 -24.77 34.82 -48.82
CA LYS A 494 -25.77 35.11 -49.84
C LYS A 494 -26.57 36.37 -49.51
N GLU A 495 -26.96 36.57 -48.25
CA GLU A 495 -27.69 37.75 -47.80
C GLU A 495 -26.82 39.02 -47.94
N THR A 496 -25.56 38.96 -47.51
CA THR A 496 -24.62 40.09 -47.68
C THR A 496 -24.33 40.42 -49.14
N ALA A 497 -24.22 39.42 -50.01
CA ALA A 497 -24.12 39.65 -51.46
C ALA A 497 -25.39 40.29 -52.04
N GLN A 498 -26.58 39.86 -51.62
CA GLN A 498 -27.85 40.48 -52.03
C GLN A 498 -27.97 41.93 -51.53
N ARG A 499 -27.56 42.22 -50.29
CA ARG A 499 -27.55 43.58 -49.75
C ARG A 499 -26.60 44.49 -50.55
N ARG A 500 -25.40 44.04 -50.89
CA ARG A 500 -24.46 44.81 -51.74
C ARG A 500 -25.05 45.14 -53.11
N VAL A 501 -25.70 44.18 -53.77
CA VAL A 501 -26.35 44.44 -55.07
C VAL A 501 -27.48 45.48 -54.95
N LEU A 502 -28.23 45.47 -53.84
CA LEU A 502 -29.23 46.52 -53.57
C LEU A 502 -28.58 47.88 -53.30
N GLU A 503 -27.52 47.94 -52.48
CA GLU A 503 -26.76 49.17 -52.20
C GLU A 503 -26.14 49.76 -53.48
N GLU A 504 -25.57 48.92 -54.36
CA GLU A 504 -25.04 49.32 -55.67
C GLU A 504 -26.14 49.86 -56.60
N ALA A 505 -27.32 49.22 -56.62
CA ALA A 505 -28.46 49.68 -57.41
C ALA A 505 -29.07 50.99 -56.87
N GLU A 506 -29.19 51.14 -55.54
CA GLU A 506 -29.61 52.38 -54.91
C GLU A 506 -28.64 53.53 -55.18
N LEU A 507 -27.32 53.25 -55.17
CA LEU A 507 -26.30 54.24 -55.50
C LEU A 507 -26.36 54.65 -56.97
N ALA A 508 -26.50 53.69 -57.90
CA ALA A 508 -26.69 53.97 -59.31
C ALA A 508 -27.95 54.82 -59.58
N HIS A 509 -29.08 54.48 -58.96
CA HIS A 509 -30.30 55.28 -59.05
C HIS A 509 -30.17 56.67 -58.41
N ARG A 510 -29.40 56.81 -57.32
CA ARG A 510 -29.11 58.11 -56.70
C ARG A 510 -28.29 58.99 -57.65
N GLU A 511 -27.24 58.45 -58.26
CA GLU A 511 -26.48 59.17 -59.29
C GLU A 511 -27.35 59.56 -60.50
N GLU A 512 -28.26 58.69 -60.94
CA GLU A 512 -29.23 59.01 -62.01
C GLU A 512 -30.16 60.16 -61.61
N MET A 513 -30.67 60.15 -60.38
CA MET A 513 -31.48 61.26 -59.84
C MET A 513 -30.70 62.56 -59.73
N GLU A 514 -29.45 62.54 -59.26
CA GLU A 514 -28.58 63.72 -59.21
C GLU A 514 -28.32 64.28 -60.62
N LYS A 515 -27.97 63.43 -61.59
CA LYS A 515 -27.81 63.80 -63.02
C LYS A 515 -29.09 64.36 -63.65
N LEU A 516 -30.26 63.96 -63.17
CA LEU A 516 -31.56 64.50 -63.60
C LEU A 516 -31.89 65.83 -62.91
N GLN A 517 -31.62 65.96 -61.61
CA GLN A 517 -31.78 67.22 -60.86
C GLN A 517 -30.87 68.31 -61.40
N GLU A 518 -29.60 67.98 -61.70
CA GLU A 518 -28.66 68.91 -62.33
C GLU A 518 -29.23 69.43 -63.66
N LYS A 519 -29.68 68.54 -64.56
CA LYS A 519 -30.34 68.93 -65.82
C LYS A 519 -31.60 69.77 -65.64
N ILE A 520 -32.42 69.49 -64.61
CA ILE A 520 -33.59 70.30 -64.29
C ILE A 520 -33.16 71.70 -63.87
N SER A 521 -32.19 71.83 -62.96
CA SER A 521 -31.65 73.12 -62.52
C SER A 521 -31.04 73.91 -63.69
N ASP A 522 -30.33 73.22 -64.58
CA ASP A 522 -29.72 73.76 -65.80
C ASP A 522 -30.78 74.29 -66.79
N LEU A 523 -31.91 73.58 -66.92
CA LEU A 523 -33.06 74.00 -67.72
C LEU A 523 -33.83 75.15 -67.06
N GLU A 524 -34.03 75.13 -65.75
CA GLU A 524 -34.65 76.21 -64.98
C GLU A 524 -33.82 77.50 -65.06
N ALA A 525 -32.49 77.41 -64.97
CA ALA A 525 -31.59 78.54 -65.17
C ALA A 525 -31.70 79.13 -66.58
N LYS A 526 -31.75 78.28 -67.62
CA LYS A 526 -31.98 78.71 -69.02
C LYS A 526 -33.37 79.34 -69.21
N LEU A 527 -34.39 78.82 -68.53
CA LEU A 527 -35.75 79.35 -68.58
C LEU A 527 -35.83 80.70 -67.85
N GLN A 528 -35.14 80.86 -66.72
CA GLN A 528 -34.99 82.15 -66.04
C GLN A 528 -34.23 83.17 -66.90
N THR A 529 -33.12 82.81 -67.55
CA THR A 529 -32.40 83.77 -68.42
C THR A 529 -33.25 84.20 -69.61
N LEU A 530 -33.98 83.28 -70.26
CA LEU A 530 -34.94 83.61 -71.31
C LEU A 530 -36.07 84.54 -70.82
N LYS A 531 -36.58 84.31 -69.61
CA LYS A 531 -37.62 85.13 -68.98
C LYS A 531 -37.11 86.53 -68.62
N ASN A 532 -35.83 86.65 -68.24
CA ASN A 532 -35.17 87.91 -67.92
C ASN A 532 -34.71 88.67 -69.17
N SER A 533 -34.48 87.99 -70.30
CA SER A 533 -34.11 88.62 -71.58
C SER A 533 -35.30 89.16 -72.40
N ASN A 534 -36.54 89.00 -71.91
CA ASN A 534 -37.76 89.58 -72.51
C ASN A 534 -38.28 90.78 -71.70
N PRO A 535 -37.75 92.00 -71.91
CA PRO A 535 -38.35 93.21 -71.37
C PRO A 535 -39.48 93.72 -72.29
N THR A 536 -40.73 93.30 -72.01
CA THR A 536 -42.02 93.78 -72.58
C THR A 536 -42.26 93.60 -74.07
#